data_AF-A0A077MFD2-F1
#
_entry.id   AF-A0A077MFD2-F1
#
_cell.length_a   1.000
_cell.length_b   1.000
_cell.length_c   1.000
_cell.angle_alpha   90.00
_cell.angle_beta   90.00
_cell.angle_gamma   90.00
#
_symmetry.space_group_name_H-M   'P 1'
#
loop_
_entity.id
_entity.type
_entity.pdbx_description
1 polymer ?
#
loop_
_entity_poly.entity_id
_entity_poly.type
_entity_poly.pdbx_seq_one_letter_code
_entity_poly.pdbx_strand_id
1 'polypeptide(L)'
;MDAWMKIWVPRILNSPAFKQDGALIITADESDSPNVDSSACCGEGPAPNAALPGITGLGGGHIGALVISRFVKPGSTAPADYNHYSLLASTEDLFGLPYLGYAAQAGLPRFGRDVWNGAW
;
A
#
# COMPACT_ATOMS: atom_id res chain seq x y z
N MET A 1 14.36 -5.57 11.04
CA MET A 1 13.11 -4.80 10.87
C MET A 1 12.49 -4.43 12.22
N ASP A 2 12.12 -5.39 13.06
CA ASP A 2 11.43 -5.13 14.34
C ASP A 2 12.14 -4.15 15.29
N ALA A 3 13.45 -4.31 15.51
CA ALA A 3 14.22 -3.40 16.39
C ALA A 3 14.20 -1.94 15.92
N TRP A 4 14.19 -1.70 14.60
CA TRP A 4 14.09 -0.35 14.03
C TRP A 4 12.67 0.20 14.25
N MET A 5 11.64 -0.60 14.00
CA MET A 5 10.23 -0.19 14.16
C MET A 5 9.90 0.19 15.59
N LYS A 6 10.44 -0.55 16.58
CA LYS A 6 10.28 -0.23 18.01
C LYS A 6 10.78 1.17 18.39
N ILE A 7 11.72 1.73 17.63
CA ILE A 7 12.25 3.08 17.85
C ILE A 7 11.42 4.12 17.10
N TRP A 8 11.14 3.87 15.83
CA TRP A 8 10.60 4.91 14.93
C TRP A 8 9.09 4.99 14.90
N VAL A 9 8.37 3.86 14.97
CA VAL A 9 6.91 3.88 14.97
C VAL A 9 6.38 4.72 16.14
N PRO A 10 6.80 4.53 17.40
CA PRO A 10 6.32 5.39 18.50
C PRO A 10 6.68 6.87 18.32
N ARG A 11 7.82 7.18 17.70
CA ARG A 11 8.22 8.58 17.42
C ARG A 11 7.31 9.23 16.39
N ILE A 12 7.02 8.53 15.30
CA ILE A 12 6.09 9.00 14.25
C ILE A 12 4.70 9.19 14.85
N LEU A 13 4.17 8.18 15.55
CA LEU A 13 2.83 8.23 16.15
C LEU A 13 2.69 9.34 17.20
N ASN A 14 3.78 9.73 17.86
CA ASN A 14 3.79 10.83 18.82
C ASN A 14 3.98 12.22 18.21
N SER A 15 4.35 12.31 16.94
CA SER A 15 4.60 13.59 16.27
C SER A 15 3.32 14.42 16.13
N PRO A 16 3.41 15.77 16.14
CA PRO A 16 2.25 16.63 15.91
C PRO A 16 1.57 16.38 14.56
N ALA A 17 2.36 16.16 13.50
CA ALA A 17 1.85 15.90 12.16
C ALA A 17 1.00 14.62 12.11
N PHE A 18 1.46 13.53 12.75
CA PHE A 18 0.67 12.31 12.79
C PHE A 18 -0.63 12.50 13.58
N LYS A 19 -0.56 13.21 14.71
CA LYS A 19 -1.73 13.42 15.60
C LYS A 19 -2.81 14.32 15.00
N GLN A 20 -2.46 15.19 14.07
CA GLN A 20 -3.43 16.06 13.39
C GLN A 20 -4.39 15.20 12.54
N ASP A 21 -3.83 14.52 11.53
CA ASP A 21 -4.57 13.77 10.51
C ASP A 21 -3.67 12.78 9.74
N GLY A 22 -2.54 12.36 10.33
CA GLY A 22 -1.59 11.51 9.65
C GLY A 22 -2.02 10.05 9.46
N ALA A 23 -1.41 9.43 8.47
CA ALA A 23 -1.44 7.99 8.25
C ALA A 23 0.00 7.46 8.12
N LEU A 24 0.27 6.32 8.76
CA LEU A 24 1.51 5.58 8.62
C LEU A 24 1.20 4.27 7.90
N ILE A 25 1.77 4.10 6.71
CA ILE A 25 1.66 2.88 5.91
C ILE A 25 3.00 2.16 6.00
N ILE A 26 2.97 0.89 6.43
CA ILE A 26 4.13 0.01 6.53
C ILE A 26 3.91 -1.15 5.57
N THR A 27 4.84 -1.36 4.64
CA THR A 27 4.74 -2.40 3.60
C THR A 27 6.13 -2.89 3.21
N ALA A 28 6.20 -3.87 2.30
CA ALA A 28 7.44 -4.38 1.70
C ALA A 28 7.47 -4.03 0.21
N ASP A 29 8.61 -4.12 -0.45
CA ASP A 29 8.72 -3.88 -1.90
C ASP A 29 8.36 -5.12 -2.73
N GLU A 30 8.72 -6.32 -2.27
CA GLU A 30 8.41 -7.59 -2.92
C GLU A 30 8.25 -8.73 -1.90
N SER A 31 7.83 -9.91 -2.37
CA SER A 31 7.87 -11.16 -1.60
C SER A 31 9.32 -11.59 -1.34
N ASP A 32 9.51 -12.63 -0.52
CA ASP A 32 10.84 -13.12 -0.14
C ASP A 32 11.70 -13.58 -1.34
N SER A 33 11.08 -13.98 -2.46
CA SER A 33 11.82 -14.39 -3.67
C SER A 33 10.91 -14.49 -4.90
N PRO A 34 11.38 -14.06 -6.10
CA PRO A 34 10.64 -14.25 -7.35
C PRO A 34 10.47 -15.71 -7.76
N ASN A 35 11.22 -16.64 -7.16
CA ASN A 35 11.03 -18.08 -7.39
C ASN A 35 9.97 -18.70 -6.45
N VAL A 36 9.54 -17.96 -5.43
CA VAL A 36 8.53 -18.38 -4.46
C VAL A 36 7.18 -17.76 -4.81
N ASP A 37 7.16 -16.43 -5.02
CA ASP A 37 5.95 -15.72 -5.39
C ASP A 37 6.27 -14.48 -6.23
N SER A 38 5.88 -14.51 -7.49
CA SER A 38 5.93 -13.37 -8.43
C SER A 38 4.54 -13.08 -9.01
N SER A 39 3.50 -13.38 -8.23
CA SER A 39 2.12 -13.09 -8.59
C SER A 39 1.84 -11.59 -8.58
N ALA A 40 0.83 -11.20 -9.34
CA ALA A 40 0.25 -9.88 -9.36
C ALA A 40 -1.23 -9.96 -9.03
N CYS A 41 -1.79 -8.87 -8.50
CA CYS A 41 -3.24 -8.70 -8.34
C CYS A 41 -3.74 -7.56 -9.23
N CYS A 42 -5.04 -7.28 -9.12
CA CYS A 42 -5.54 -5.93 -9.40
C CYS A 42 -5.40 -5.48 -10.86
N GLY A 43 -5.24 -6.45 -11.77
CA GLY A 43 -5.04 -6.24 -13.20
C GLY A 43 -3.67 -5.67 -13.57
N GLU A 44 -2.68 -5.71 -12.66
CA GLU A 44 -1.31 -5.32 -12.99
C GLU A 44 -0.73 -6.21 -14.09
N GLY A 45 0.01 -5.58 -15.00
CA GLY A 45 0.53 -6.21 -16.20
C GLY A 45 1.90 -5.64 -16.61
N PRO A 46 2.36 -5.98 -17.83
CA PRO A 46 3.65 -5.55 -18.33
C PRO A 46 3.82 -4.03 -18.41
N ALA A 47 4.87 -3.50 -17.80
CA ALA A 47 5.23 -2.09 -17.91
C ALA A 47 6.02 -1.81 -19.21
N PRO A 48 6.06 -0.56 -19.71
CA PRO A 48 6.79 -0.20 -20.95
C PRO A 48 8.27 -0.63 -20.98
N ASN A 49 8.89 -0.77 -19.81
CA ASN A 49 10.29 -1.16 -19.64
C ASN A 49 10.48 -2.56 -19.01
N ALA A 50 9.42 -3.30 -18.70
CA ALA A 50 9.50 -4.61 -18.07
C ALA A 50 8.32 -5.50 -18.46
N ALA A 51 8.59 -6.54 -19.26
CA ALA A 51 7.58 -7.52 -19.66
C ALA A 51 7.07 -8.36 -18.48
N LEU A 52 7.96 -8.65 -17.52
CA LEU A 52 7.70 -9.37 -16.28
C LEU A 52 8.32 -8.56 -15.13
N PRO A 53 7.60 -7.58 -14.56
CA PRO A 53 8.15 -6.71 -13.53
C PRO A 53 8.54 -7.47 -12.25
N GLY A 54 7.94 -8.63 -11.99
CA GLY A 54 8.30 -9.55 -10.89
C GLY A 54 9.46 -10.50 -11.19
N ILE A 55 10.35 -10.16 -12.13
CA ILE A 55 11.46 -10.97 -12.66
C ILE A 55 10.99 -12.21 -13.44
N THR A 56 10.21 -13.09 -12.82
CA THR A 56 9.64 -14.32 -13.38
C THR A 56 8.13 -14.23 -13.60
N GLY A 57 7.48 -13.18 -13.08
CA GLY A 57 6.02 -13.01 -13.11
C GLY A 57 5.59 -11.55 -13.29
N LEU A 58 4.28 -11.33 -13.23
CA LEU A 58 3.67 -10.02 -13.49
C LEU A 58 3.71 -9.08 -12.28
N GLY A 59 4.16 -9.52 -11.10
CA GLY A 59 4.25 -8.68 -9.90
C GLY A 59 5.26 -9.24 -8.89
N GLY A 60 5.53 -8.48 -7.85
CA GLY A 60 6.50 -8.85 -6.80
C GLY A 60 6.02 -9.95 -5.85
N GLY A 61 4.83 -10.51 -6.03
CA GLY A 61 4.21 -11.45 -5.11
C GLY A 61 3.45 -10.80 -3.96
N HIS A 62 2.89 -11.62 -3.08
CA HIS A 62 2.05 -11.17 -1.98
C HIS A 62 2.89 -10.66 -0.80
N ILE A 63 2.59 -9.43 -0.37
CA ILE A 63 3.26 -8.74 0.73
C ILE A 63 2.26 -8.30 1.81
N GLY A 64 2.77 -8.02 3.00
CA GLY A 64 2.00 -7.37 4.05
C GLY A 64 1.87 -5.85 3.85
N ALA A 65 0.74 -5.30 4.25
CA ALA A 65 0.55 -3.86 4.43
C ALA A 65 -0.19 -3.58 5.74
N LEU A 66 0.33 -2.65 6.54
CA LEU A 66 -0.30 -2.16 7.76
C LEU A 66 -0.53 -0.65 7.63
N VAL A 67 -1.78 -0.24 7.80
CA VAL A 67 -2.17 1.17 7.82
C VAL A 67 -2.54 1.56 9.25
N ILE A 68 -1.89 2.58 9.78
CA ILE A 68 -2.13 3.13 11.11
C ILE A 68 -2.56 4.58 10.96
N SER A 69 -3.79 4.88 11.38
CA SER A 69 -4.32 6.24 11.45
C SER A 69 -5.51 6.28 12.41
N ARG A 70 -5.88 7.47 12.89
CA ARG A 70 -7.16 7.68 13.60
C ARG A 70 -8.39 7.35 12.76
N PHE A 71 -8.24 7.41 11.43
CA PHE A 71 -9.28 7.09 10.45
C PHE A 71 -9.37 5.59 10.12
N VAL A 72 -8.58 4.74 10.79
CA VAL A 72 -8.63 3.27 10.66
C VAL A 72 -9.09 2.67 11.99
N LYS A 73 -10.06 1.77 11.94
CA LYS A 73 -10.52 1.01 13.10
C LYS A 73 -9.40 0.08 13.59
N PRO A 74 -8.99 0.16 14.87
CA PRO A 74 -7.96 -0.73 15.39
C PRO A 74 -8.34 -2.21 15.21
N GLY A 75 -7.38 -3.01 14.71
CA GLY A 75 -7.52 -4.46 14.54
C GLY A 75 -8.43 -4.90 13.38
N SER A 76 -8.88 -4.00 12.50
CA SER A 76 -9.59 -4.39 11.29
C SER A 76 -8.64 -4.87 10.18
N THR A 77 -9.15 -5.70 9.27
CA THR A 77 -8.48 -6.08 8.02
C THR A 77 -9.32 -5.62 6.83
N ALA A 78 -8.65 -5.26 5.74
CA ALA A 78 -9.31 -5.02 4.46
C ALA A 78 -9.41 -6.36 3.69
N PRO A 79 -10.59 -6.73 3.16
CA PRO A 79 -10.76 -7.99 2.43
C PRO A 79 -10.40 -7.89 0.95
N ALA A 80 -10.17 -6.68 0.43
CA ALA A 80 -9.79 -6.46 -0.96
C ALA A 80 -8.29 -6.64 -1.15
N ASP A 81 -7.90 -7.17 -2.31
CA ASP A 81 -6.50 -7.16 -2.73
C ASP A 81 -6.09 -5.77 -3.19
N TYR A 82 -4.87 -5.38 -2.84
CA TYR A 82 -4.25 -4.10 -3.21
C TYR A 82 -2.81 -4.35 -3.68
N ASN A 83 -2.33 -3.52 -4.60
CA ASN A 83 -0.92 -3.49 -4.98
C ASN A 83 -0.30 -2.11 -4.71
N HIS A 84 0.96 -1.91 -5.11
CA HIS A 84 1.66 -0.63 -4.94
C HIS A 84 0.98 0.52 -5.68
N TYR A 85 0.36 0.25 -6.83
CA TYR A 85 -0.40 1.26 -7.55
C TYR A 85 -1.68 1.66 -6.82
N SER A 86 -2.32 0.74 -6.08
CA SER A 86 -3.44 1.08 -5.20
C SER A 86 -3.03 2.10 -4.13
N LEU A 87 -1.86 1.92 -3.52
CA LEU A 87 -1.32 2.87 -2.54
C LEU A 87 -1.00 4.22 -3.19
N LEU A 88 -0.41 4.22 -4.38
CA LEU A 88 -0.11 5.44 -5.13
C LEU A 88 -1.38 6.21 -5.47
N ALA A 89 -2.36 5.55 -6.11
CA ALA A 89 -3.65 6.15 -6.46
C ALA A 89 -4.38 6.71 -5.24
N SER A 90 -4.32 6.01 -4.10
CA SER A 90 -4.94 6.48 -2.84
C SER A 90 -4.25 7.72 -2.28
N THR A 91 -2.93 7.83 -2.45
CA THR A 91 -2.16 9.01 -2.07
C THR A 91 -2.47 10.18 -3.00
N GLU A 92 -2.52 9.92 -4.30
CA GLU A 92 -2.86 10.92 -5.32
C GLU A 92 -4.28 11.47 -5.09
N ASP A 93 -5.25 10.62 -4.73
CA ASP A 93 -6.60 11.05 -4.32
C ASP A 93 -6.57 12.00 -3.12
N LEU A 94 -5.81 11.66 -2.08
CA LEU A 94 -5.75 12.45 -0.85
C LEU A 94 -5.19 13.85 -1.09
N PHE A 95 -4.23 13.98 -2.01
CA PHE A 95 -3.58 15.24 -2.32
C PHE A 95 -4.15 15.95 -3.56
N GLY A 96 -5.16 15.38 -4.23
CA GLY A 96 -5.75 15.93 -5.45
C GLY A 96 -4.76 15.97 -6.62
N LEU A 97 -3.87 14.97 -6.72
CA LEU A 97 -2.86 14.84 -7.75
C LEU A 97 -3.38 14.01 -8.94
N PRO A 98 -2.88 14.24 -10.16
CA PRO A 98 -3.18 13.37 -11.30
C PRO A 98 -2.54 12.00 -11.09
N TYR A 99 -3.19 10.95 -11.60
CA TYR A 99 -2.70 9.59 -11.47
C TYR A 99 -1.51 9.30 -12.39
N LEU A 100 -0.52 8.58 -11.87
CA LEU A 100 0.67 8.13 -12.60
C LEU A 100 0.65 6.64 -12.92
N GLY A 101 1.04 6.28 -14.15
CA GLY A 101 1.20 4.88 -14.56
C GLY A 101 -0.05 4.05 -14.32
N TYR A 102 0.11 2.88 -13.70
CA TYR A 102 -1.02 1.98 -13.41
C TYR A 102 -1.95 2.49 -12.30
N ALA A 103 -1.61 3.57 -11.58
CA ALA A 103 -2.57 4.23 -10.68
C ALA A 103 -3.81 4.74 -11.44
N ALA A 104 -3.66 5.04 -12.74
CA ALA A 104 -4.74 5.48 -13.62
C ALA A 104 -5.56 4.32 -14.22
N GLN A 105 -5.25 3.07 -13.90
CA GLN A 105 -5.89 1.91 -14.51
C GLN A 105 -7.38 1.79 -14.12
N ALA A 106 -8.22 1.51 -15.11
CA ALA A 106 -9.63 1.27 -14.87
C ALA A 106 -9.83 0.05 -13.97
N GLY A 107 -10.60 0.21 -12.89
CA GLY A 107 -10.91 -0.86 -11.96
C GLY A 107 -9.83 -1.14 -10.91
N LEU A 108 -8.75 -0.36 -10.85
CA LEU A 108 -7.77 -0.48 -9.76
C LEU A 108 -8.43 -0.16 -8.41
N PRO A 109 -8.38 -1.08 -7.43
CA PRO A 109 -8.89 -0.81 -6.09
C PRO A 109 -8.00 0.24 -5.41
N ARG A 110 -8.64 1.18 -4.70
CA ARG A 110 -8.00 2.24 -3.92
C ARG A 110 -8.46 2.12 -2.48
N PHE A 111 -7.67 2.60 -1.52
CA PHE A 111 -8.01 2.54 -0.11
C PHE A 111 -9.33 3.27 0.15
N GLY A 112 -10.37 2.47 0.38
CA GLY A 112 -11.74 2.95 0.53
C GLY A 112 -12.24 2.79 1.95
N ARG A 113 -13.55 2.57 2.11
CA ARG A 113 -14.21 2.39 3.41
C ARG A 113 -13.87 1.07 4.10
N ASP A 114 -13.22 0.15 3.42
CA ASP A 114 -12.66 -1.06 4.00
C ASP A 114 -11.36 -0.78 4.76
N VAL A 115 -10.53 0.17 4.28
CA VAL A 115 -9.32 0.67 4.96
C VAL A 115 -9.66 1.82 5.91
N TRP A 116 -10.27 2.89 5.42
CA TRP A 116 -10.64 4.10 6.18
C TRP A 116 -12.00 3.93 6.89
N ASN A 117 -12.06 2.94 7.77
CA ASN A 117 -13.26 2.48 8.47
C ASN A 117 -13.36 2.97 9.93
N GLY A 118 -12.51 3.93 10.31
CA GLY A 118 -12.47 4.53 11.65
C GLY A 118 -13.38 5.75 11.80
N ALA A 119 -13.19 6.47 12.91
CA ALA A 119 -13.92 7.71 13.19
C ALA A 119 -13.29 8.90 12.45
N TRP A 120 -14.15 9.79 11.93
CA TRP A 120 -13.79 11.01 11.21
C TRP A 120 -13.94 12.22 12.13
#